data_AF-I6ZXL4-F1
#
_entry.id   AF-I6ZXL4-F1
#
_cell.length_a   1.000
_cell.length_b   1.000
_cell.length_c   1.000
_cell.angle_alpha   90.00
_cell.angle_beta   90.00
_cell.angle_gamma   90.00
#
_symmetry.space_group_name_H-M   'P 1'
#
loop_
_entity.id
_entity.type
_entity.pdbx_description
1 polymer ?
#
loop_
_entity_poly.entity_id
_entity_poly.type
_entity_poly.pdbx_seq_one_letter_code
_entity_poly.pdbx_strand_id
1 'polypeptide(L)'
;MSKTNSGLVAYAKAQVGKPYWYGCYGQTASASLYASKKKAYPSQYTASDFTSQYGQRVHDCGGLVKGYLWSDSATATPKYAAAQDKSAAGLYSAATMKGKIGTFDKVSGRLVFKGDTAAKIHHVGVYDGGYVYEAKGHAYGVTKTAYKASEWDFWAQCPYCADDTSATVSTGSTVSSSGSKVDAAQSKDSSLSGTYTVTASALNLRAGAGTGKAILTAIPKGGKVRNYGYYTAVSGVKWLYVQYTAGSKTYTGFCSSKYLKKA
;
A
#
# COMPACT_ATOMS: atom_id res chain seq x y z
N MET A 1 0.38 -14.36 -9.10
CA MET A 1 0.98 -13.04 -8.79
C MET A 1 1.43 -13.06 -7.33
N SER A 2 2.68 -12.73 -7.06
CA SER A 2 3.17 -12.62 -5.67
C SER A 2 2.45 -11.46 -4.96
N LYS A 3 2.12 -11.65 -3.69
CA LYS A 3 1.54 -10.60 -2.85
C LYS A 3 2.65 -9.63 -2.42
N THR A 4 2.35 -8.34 -2.32
CA THR A 4 3.33 -7.27 -2.08
C THR A 4 2.80 -6.22 -1.10
N ASN A 5 3.69 -5.40 -0.56
CA ASN A 5 3.33 -4.28 0.31
C ASN A 5 2.44 -3.27 -0.41
N SER A 6 2.82 -2.87 -1.63
CA SER A 6 2.02 -1.93 -2.43
C SER A 6 0.61 -2.48 -2.73
N GLY A 7 0.51 -3.78 -3.02
CA GLY A 7 -0.77 -4.44 -3.25
C GLY A 7 -1.64 -4.53 -1.99
N LEU A 8 -1.03 -4.78 -0.83
CA LEU A 8 -1.73 -4.79 0.46
C LEU A 8 -2.30 -3.40 0.77
N VAL A 9 -1.52 -2.34 0.57
CA VAL A 9 -1.99 -0.95 0.72
C VAL A 9 -3.15 -0.65 -0.21
N ALA A 10 -3.03 -1.01 -1.50
CA ALA A 10 -4.09 -0.78 -2.48
C ALA A 10 -5.39 -1.52 -2.10
N TYR A 11 -5.28 -2.77 -1.64
CA TYR A 11 -6.41 -3.53 -1.15
C TYR A 11 -7.05 -2.86 0.07
N ALA A 12 -6.26 -2.52 1.09
CA ALA A 12 -6.76 -1.91 2.31
C ALA A 12 -7.49 -0.57 2.05
N LYS A 13 -6.94 0.27 1.16
CA LYS A 13 -7.58 1.49 0.66
C LYS A 13 -8.93 1.22 0.02
N ALA A 14 -9.03 0.20 -0.83
CA ALA A 14 -10.27 -0.16 -1.51
C ALA A 14 -11.36 -0.72 -0.57
N GLN A 15 -10.98 -1.18 0.64
CA GLN A 15 -11.94 -1.66 1.63
C GLN A 15 -12.39 -0.57 2.61
N VAL A 16 -11.87 0.66 2.58
CA VAL A 16 -12.33 1.74 3.48
C VAL A 16 -13.84 1.94 3.35
N GLY A 17 -14.53 2.03 4.48
CA GLY A 17 -15.99 2.12 4.58
C GLY A 17 -16.70 0.78 4.56
N LYS A 18 -16.01 -0.36 4.38
CA LYS A 18 -16.62 -1.68 4.49
C LYS A 18 -16.83 -2.10 5.95
N PRO A 19 -17.89 -2.87 6.26
CA PRO A 19 -18.22 -3.21 7.65
C PRO A 19 -17.21 -4.16 8.31
N TYR A 20 -17.19 -4.14 9.64
CA TYR A 20 -16.36 -5.03 10.45
C TYR A 20 -17.19 -6.21 10.96
N TRP A 21 -16.76 -7.44 10.67
CA TRP A 21 -17.36 -8.66 11.22
C TRP A 21 -16.26 -9.53 11.82
N TYR A 22 -16.34 -9.81 13.12
CA TYR A 22 -15.33 -10.62 13.81
C TYR A 22 -15.21 -12.00 13.17
N GLY A 23 -13.99 -12.42 12.86
CA GLY A 23 -13.69 -13.69 12.22
C GLY A 23 -13.87 -13.72 10.71
N CYS A 24 -14.11 -12.58 10.05
CA CYS A 24 -14.28 -12.49 8.60
C CYS A 24 -13.05 -11.90 7.91
N TYR A 25 -12.81 -12.30 6.66
CA TYR A 25 -11.60 -11.96 5.89
C TYR A 25 -11.92 -11.45 4.49
N GLY A 26 -12.96 -10.63 4.38
CA GLY A 26 -13.46 -10.08 3.13
C GLY A 26 -14.50 -10.95 2.43
N GLN A 27 -15.12 -11.87 3.15
CA GLN A 27 -16.29 -12.58 2.63
C GLN A 27 -17.44 -11.60 2.42
N THR A 28 -18.37 -11.91 1.51
CA THR A 28 -19.60 -11.13 1.35
C THR A 28 -20.57 -11.47 2.47
N ALA A 29 -21.01 -10.46 3.21
CA ALA A 29 -22.02 -10.56 4.25
C ALA A 29 -23.32 -11.14 3.69
N SER A 30 -23.84 -12.14 4.40
CA SER A 30 -25.05 -12.87 4.05
C SER A 30 -25.67 -13.45 5.32
N ALA A 31 -26.93 -13.89 5.24
CA ALA A 31 -27.61 -14.54 6.35
C ALA A 31 -26.88 -15.80 6.84
N SER A 32 -26.35 -16.61 5.91
CA SER A 32 -25.59 -17.83 6.25
C SER A 32 -24.27 -17.52 6.93
N LEU A 33 -23.53 -16.50 6.44
CA LEU A 33 -22.30 -16.06 7.09
C LEU A 33 -22.59 -15.51 8.49
N TYR A 34 -23.63 -14.69 8.66
CA TYR A 34 -24.01 -14.13 9.96
C TYR A 34 -24.35 -15.22 10.97
N ALA A 35 -25.22 -16.18 10.59
CA ALA A 35 -25.60 -17.29 11.46
C ALA A 35 -24.38 -18.13 11.88
N SER A 36 -23.48 -18.42 10.93
CA SER A 36 -22.23 -19.14 11.20
C SER A 36 -21.33 -18.40 12.20
N LYS A 37 -21.10 -17.10 11.98
CA LYS A 37 -20.21 -16.31 12.84
C LYS A 37 -20.81 -16.00 14.20
N LYS A 38 -22.12 -15.74 14.30
CA LYS A 38 -22.82 -15.57 15.58
C LYS A 38 -22.76 -16.84 16.42
N LYS A 39 -22.87 -18.02 15.81
CA LYS A 39 -22.69 -19.31 16.52
C LYS A 39 -21.26 -19.47 17.02
N ALA A 40 -20.26 -19.11 16.22
CA ALA A 40 -18.85 -19.23 16.58
C ALA A 40 -18.39 -18.18 17.62
N TYR A 41 -18.95 -16.97 17.57
CA TYR A 41 -18.52 -15.81 18.37
C TYR A 41 -19.71 -15.01 18.92
N PRO A 42 -20.56 -15.61 19.78
CA PRO A 42 -21.82 -14.97 20.19
C PRO A 42 -21.64 -13.59 20.84
N SER A 43 -20.56 -13.39 21.60
CA SER A 43 -20.24 -12.10 22.24
C SER A 43 -19.83 -10.99 21.26
N GLN A 44 -19.46 -11.33 20.02
CA GLN A 44 -19.05 -10.37 18.99
C GLN A 44 -20.21 -9.96 18.07
N TYR A 45 -21.34 -10.67 18.14
CA TYR A 45 -22.51 -10.48 17.26
C TYR A 45 -23.76 -10.11 18.07
N THR A 46 -23.61 -9.13 18.96
CA THR A 46 -24.67 -8.62 19.86
C THR A 46 -25.48 -7.47 19.25
N ALA A 47 -24.93 -6.74 18.28
CA ALA A 47 -25.64 -5.67 17.58
C ALA A 47 -26.78 -6.21 16.69
N SER A 48 -27.78 -5.38 16.44
CA SER A 48 -29.01 -5.76 15.72
C SER A 48 -29.00 -5.41 14.22
N ASP A 49 -28.03 -4.61 13.76
CA ASP A 49 -28.00 -3.99 12.44
C ASP A 49 -27.15 -4.74 11.40
N PHE A 50 -26.60 -5.92 11.73
CA PHE A 50 -25.80 -6.75 10.82
C PHE A 50 -26.51 -7.07 9.49
N THR A 51 -27.84 -7.20 9.50
CA THR A 51 -28.65 -7.47 8.30
C THR A 51 -28.58 -6.36 7.27
N SER A 52 -28.44 -5.09 7.71
CA SER A 52 -28.29 -3.94 6.81
C SER A 52 -26.99 -3.97 5.99
N GLN A 53 -26.03 -4.80 6.42
CA GLN A 53 -24.70 -4.89 5.83
C GLN A 53 -24.59 -6.02 4.79
N TYR A 54 -25.66 -6.78 4.55
CA TYR A 54 -25.66 -7.88 3.57
C TYR A 54 -25.31 -7.39 2.17
N GLY A 55 -24.59 -8.24 1.42
CA GLY A 55 -24.05 -7.89 0.10
C GLY A 55 -22.74 -7.09 0.16
N GLN A 56 -22.34 -6.55 1.32
CA GLN A 56 -21.06 -5.88 1.49
C GLN A 56 -19.96 -6.86 1.86
N ARG A 57 -18.70 -6.54 1.53
CA ARG A 57 -17.55 -7.29 2.04
C ARG A 57 -17.32 -6.96 3.50
N VAL A 58 -16.93 -7.95 4.31
CA VAL A 58 -16.74 -7.75 5.75
C VAL A 58 -15.44 -8.36 6.26
N HIS A 59 -14.77 -7.64 7.15
CA HIS A 59 -13.43 -7.97 7.62
C HIS A 59 -13.31 -7.79 9.13
N ASP A 60 -12.48 -8.60 9.79
CA ASP A 60 -11.87 -8.20 11.06
C ASP A 60 -10.48 -7.59 10.81
N CYS A 61 -9.75 -7.23 11.88
CA CYS A 61 -8.45 -6.57 11.75
C CYS A 61 -7.41 -7.44 11.01
N GLY A 62 -7.26 -8.71 11.40
CA GLY A 62 -6.40 -9.65 10.67
C GLY A 62 -7.00 -10.06 9.33
N GLY A 63 -8.32 -10.07 9.25
CA GLY A 63 -9.14 -10.35 8.08
C GLY A 63 -8.94 -9.35 6.96
N LEU A 64 -8.63 -8.08 7.27
CA LEU A 64 -8.24 -7.09 6.27
C LEU A 64 -6.95 -7.49 5.55
N VAL A 65 -5.96 -7.99 6.29
CA VAL A 65 -4.70 -8.51 5.73
C VAL A 65 -4.96 -9.82 4.96
N LYS A 66 -5.66 -10.78 5.57
CA LYS A 66 -6.00 -12.06 4.94
C LYS A 66 -6.84 -11.88 3.68
N GLY A 67 -7.75 -10.91 3.67
CA GLY A 67 -8.57 -10.57 2.51
C GLY A 67 -7.73 -10.18 1.30
N TYR A 68 -6.64 -9.43 1.50
CA TYR A 68 -5.68 -9.18 0.42
C TYR A 68 -4.97 -10.46 -0.02
N LEU A 69 -4.45 -11.25 0.93
CA LEU A 69 -3.69 -12.46 0.63
C LEU A 69 -4.53 -13.51 -0.13
N TRP A 70 -5.83 -13.55 0.14
CA TRP A 70 -6.72 -14.62 -0.31
C TRP A 70 -7.61 -14.23 -1.49
N SER A 71 -7.60 -12.97 -1.91
CA SER A 71 -8.41 -12.50 -3.05
C SER A 71 -7.52 -12.19 -4.26
N ASP A 72 -7.98 -12.52 -5.46
CA ASP A 72 -7.27 -12.18 -6.71
C ASP A 72 -7.35 -10.67 -7.02
N SER A 73 -8.38 -9.98 -6.51
CA SER A 73 -8.59 -8.53 -6.60
C SER A 73 -9.27 -7.99 -5.34
N ALA A 74 -9.47 -6.66 -5.26
CA ALA A 74 -10.19 -6.03 -4.16
C ALA A 74 -11.67 -6.46 -4.04
N THR A 75 -12.24 -7.03 -5.10
CA THR A 75 -13.65 -7.45 -5.16
C THR A 75 -13.83 -8.96 -5.29
N ALA A 76 -12.80 -9.70 -5.68
CA ALA A 76 -12.86 -11.16 -5.85
C ALA A 76 -13.13 -11.87 -4.52
N THR A 77 -13.97 -12.91 -4.55
CA THR A 77 -14.25 -13.76 -3.38
C THR A 77 -12.95 -14.34 -2.81
N PRO A 78 -12.68 -14.19 -1.50
CA PRO A 78 -11.45 -14.72 -0.91
C PRO A 78 -11.47 -16.25 -0.90
N LYS A 79 -10.34 -16.86 -1.27
CA LYS A 79 -10.09 -18.31 -1.22
C LYS A 79 -9.38 -18.64 0.08
N TYR A 80 -10.02 -19.39 0.97
CA TYR A 80 -9.47 -19.75 2.28
C TYR A 80 -8.11 -20.45 2.15
N ALA A 81 -7.13 -20.03 2.96
CA ALA A 81 -5.79 -20.62 2.98
C ALA A 81 -5.34 -20.89 4.43
N ALA A 82 -5.49 -22.13 4.88
CA ALA A 82 -5.25 -22.54 6.27
C ALA A 82 -3.84 -22.20 6.78
N ALA A 83 -2.80 -22.31 5.93
CA ALA A 83 -1.42 -21.99 6.29
C ALA A 83 -1.22 -20.52 6.69
N GLN A 84 -2.10 -19.63 6.20
CA GLN A 84 -2.07 -18.19 6.42
C GLN A 84 -3.16 -17.73 7.40
N ASP A 85 -4.01 -18.63 7.90
CA ASP A 85 -5.06 -18.28 8.84
C ASP A 85 -4.48 -18.10 10.23
N LYS A 86 -3.94 -16.91 10.46
CA LYS A 86 -3.26 -16.50 11.69
C LYS A 86 -4.02 -15.37 12.36
N SER A 87 -3.98 -15.33 13.69
CA SER A 87 -4.37 -14.15 14.47
C SER A 87 -3.40 -12.99 14.24
N ALA A 88 -3.70 -11.80 14.76
CA ALA A 88 -2.76 -10.68 14.72
C ALA A 88 -1.41 -11.02 15.38
N ALA A 89 -1.44 -11.67 16.56
CA ALA A 89 -0.24 -12.22 17.19
C ALA A 89 0.47 -13.27 16.33
N GLY A 90 -0.29 -14.13 15.65
CA GLY A 90 0.26 -15.13 14.73
C GLY A 90 0.95 -14.51 13.51
N LEU A 91 0.38 -13.45 12.92
CA LEU A 91 1.01 -12.69 11.83
C LEU A 91 2.32 -12.05 12.28
N TYR A 92 2.34 -11.42 13.46
CA TYR A 92 3.56 -10.87 14.05
C TYR A 92 4.60 -11.95 14.35
N SER A 93 4.19 -13.09 14.90
CA SER A 93 5.08 -14.22 15.20
C SER A 93 5.71 -14.79 13.92
N ALA A 94 4.94 -14.94 12.85
CA ALA A 94 5.41 -15.45 11.56
C ALA A 94 6.32 -14.49 10.79
N ALA A 95 6.28 -13.18 11.08
CA ALA A 95 7.14 -12.20 10.42
C ALA A 95 8.62 -12.39 10.78
N THR A 96 9.49 -12.31 9.77
CA THR A 96 10.95 -12.38 9.93
C THR A 96 11.56 -11.00 10.23
N MET A 97 10.93 -9.93 9.72
CA MET A 97 11.32 -8.55 9.97
C MET A 97 10.24 -7.86 10.80
N LYS A 98 10.56 -7.52 12.05
CA LYS A 98 9.62 -6.97 13.04
C LYS A 98 10.33 -6.31 14.21
N GLY A 99 9.61 -5.51 14.99
CA GLY A 99 10.16 -4.89 16.19
C GLY A 99 9.14 -4.11 17.02
N LYS A 100 9.63 -3.47 18.08
CA LYS A 100 8.87 -2.49 18.86
C LYS A 100 8.57 -1.25 18.02
N ILE A 101 7.45 -0.56 18.27
CA ILE A 101 7.03 0.58 17.46
C ILE A 101 8.10 1.69 17.35
N GLY A 102 8.92 1.87 18.39
CA GLY A 102 9.98 2.87 18.42
C GLY A 102 11.08 2.66 17.37
N THR A 103 11.20 1.44 16.82
CA THR A 103 12.15 1.12 15.73
C THR A 103 11.49 1.10 14.36
N PHE A 104 10.22 1.49 14.25
CA PHE A 104 9.49 1.41 12.99
C PHE A 104 10.02 2.41 11.96
N ASP A 105 10.46 1.87 10.82
CA ASP A 105 11.05 2.62 9.70
C ASP A 105 10.02 3.23 8.74
N LYS A 106 8.72 3.10 9.04
CA LYS A 106 7.64 3.78 8.31
C LYS A 106 7.61 3.43 6.81
N VAL A 107 7.93 2.18 6.48
CA VAL A 107 7.73 1.62 5.14
C VAL A 107 6.25 1.32 4.92
N SER A 108 5.69 1.82 3.82
CA SER A 108 4.27 1.60 3.48
C SER A 108 3.99 0.12 3.21
N GLY A 109 2.82 -0.37 3.62
CA GLY A 109 2.44 -1.79 3.54
C GLY A 109 2.96 -2.64 4.70
N ARG A 110 3.82 -2.11 5.58
CA ARG A 110 4.13 -2.78 6.85
C ARG A 110 2.95 -2.72 7.80
N LEU A 111 2.86 -3.76 8.62
CA LEU A 111 1.83 -3.92 9.62
C LEU A 111 2.26 -3.22 10.92
N VAL A 112 1.32 -2.56 11.57
CA VAL A 112 1.45 -2.03 12.93
C VAL A 112 0.47 -2.75 13.85
N PHE A 113 0.86 -2.99 15.10
CA PHE A 113 0.12 -3.85 16.01
C PHE A 113 -0.07 -3.22 17.39
N LYS A 114 -1.18 -3.55 18.05
CA LYS A 114 -1.43 -3.21 19.46
C LYS A 114 -1.40 -4.47 20.33
N GLY A 115 -0.84 -4.38 21.53
CA GLY A 115 -0.86 -5.45 22.52
C GLY A 115 0.14 -5.25 23.65
N ASP A 116 -0.16 -5.86 24.79
CA ASP A 116 0.68 -5.74 26.01
C ASP A 116 2.07 -6.35 25.79
N THR A 117 2.11 -7.49 25.07
CA THR A 117 3.33 -8.22 24.73
C THR A 117 3.22 -8.76 23.31
N ALA A 118 4.35 -9.18 22.73
CA ALA A 118 4.36 -9.80 21.39
C ALA A 118 3.43 -11.03 21.29
N ALA A 119 3.25 -11.77 22.39
CA ALA A 119 2.35 -12.92 22.45
C ALA A 119 0.87 -12.53 22.68
N LYS A 120 0.63 -11.31 23.21
CA LYS A 120 -0.71 -10.78 23.52
C LYS A 120 -1.11 -9.63 22.58
N ILE A 121 -0.80 -9.78 21.29
CA ILE A 121 -1.25 -8.86 20.26
C ILE A 121 -2.72 -9.15 19.92
N HIS A 122 -3.53 -8.11 19.94
CA HIS A 122 -4.99 -8.17 19.77
C HIS A 122 -5.50 -7.34 18.58
N HIS A 123 -4.64 -6.50 17.98
CA HIS A 123 -5.03 -5.65 16.86
C HIS A 123 -3.91 -5.46 15.85
N VAL A 124 -4.26 -5.24 14.59
CA VAL A 124 -3.34 -5.00 13.48
C VAL A 124 -3.93 -3.98 12.50
N GLY A 125 -3.07 -3.14 11.94
CA GLY A 125 -3.39 -2.21 10.85
C GLY A 125 -2.29 -2.16 9.79
N VAL A 126 -2.62 -1.65 8.60
CA VAL A 126 -1.68 -1.48 7.48
C VAL A 126 -1.22 -0.03 7.42
N TYR A 127 0.07 0.22 7.62
CA TYR A 127 0.65 1.56 7.55
C TYR A 127 0.85 2.00 6.09
N ASP A 128 0.58 3.27 5.78
CA ASP A 128 0.91 3.87 4.49
C ASP A 128 1.04 5.39 4.65
N GLY A 129 2.26 5.91 4.44
CA GLY A 129 2.54 7.34 4.31
C GLY A 129 1.97 8.24 5.41
N GLY A 130 2.04 7.82 6.68
CA GLY A 130 1.53 8.60 7.82
C GLY A 130 0.07 8.32 8.18
N TYR A 131 -0.56 7.32 7.56
CA TYR A 131 -1.88 6.81 7.90
C TYR A 131 -1.83 5.32 8.22
N VAL A 132 -2.88 4.84 8.88
CA VAL A 132 -3.16 3.42 9.06
C VAL A 132 -4.53 3.07 8.50
N TYR A 133 -4.60 1.96 7.78
CA TYR A 133 -5.84 1.35 7.31
C TYR A 133 -6.13 0.12 8.17
N GLU A 134 -7.25 0.15 8.88
CA GLU A 134 -7.57 -0.85 9.92
C GLU A 134 -9.08 -1.11 10.02
N ALA A 135 -9.45 -2.35 10.33
CA ALA A 135 -10.83 -2.72 10.65
C ALA A 135 -11.01 -2.65 12.18
N LYS A 136 -11.79 -1.68 12.69
CA LYS A 136 -11.75 -1.23 14.10
C LYS A 136 -12.90 -1.72 15.00
N GLY A 137 -13.67 -2.70 14.56
CA GLY A 137 -14.86 -3.15 15.26
C GLY A 137 -16.16 -2.70 14.58
N HIS A 138 -17.28 -3.30 15.00
CA HIS A 138 -18.59 -3.20 14.35
C HIS A 138 -19.05 -1.76 14.10
N ALA A 139 -18.88 -0.88 15.09
CA ALA A 139 -19.30 0.52 15.02
C ALA A 139 -18.54 1.37 13.97
N TYR A 140 -17.38 0.90 13.50
CA TYR A 140 -16.48 1.69 12.65
C TYR A 140 -16.24 1.06 11.27
N GLY A 141 -16.17 -0.26 11.18
CA GLY A 141 -15.74 -0.92 9.95
C GLY A 141 -14.25 -0.72 9.65
N VAL A 142 -13.92 -0.76 8.35
CA VAL A 142 -12.58 -0.45 7.82
C VAL A 142 -12.43 1.05 7.67
N THR A 143 -11.39 1.61 8.28
CA THR A 143 -11.17 3.07 8.36
C THR A 143 -9.77 3.45 7.93
N LYS A 144 -9.59 4.74 7.63
CA LYS A 144 -8.28 5.39 7.46
C LYS A 144 -8.07 6.36 8.63
N THR A 145 -7.05 6.15 9.43
CA THR A 145 -6.72 6.98 10.60
C THR A 145 -5.32 7.55 10.47
N ALA A 146 -5.05 8.71 11.07
CA ALA A 146 -3.69 9.25 11.12
C ALA A 146 -2.81 8.34 11.97
N TYR A 147 -1.60 8.03 11.50
CA TYR A 147 -0.64 7.25 12.28
C TYR A 147 -0.04 8.11 13.39
N LYS A 148 -0.16 7.63 14.63
CA LYS A 148 0.56 8.16 15.79
C LYS A 148 1.29 7.03 16.48
N ALA A 149 2.62 7.10 16.58
CA ALA A 149 3.42 6.03 17.15
C ALA A 149 3.00 5.63 18.57
N SER A 150 2.50 6.59 19.36
CA SER A 150 1.99 6.36 20.72
C SER A 150 0.74 5.47 20.81
N GLU A 151 0.08 5.18 19.69
CA GLU A 151 -1.13 4.33 19.65
C GLU A 151 -0.83 2.88 19.27
N TRP A 152 0.44 2.54 19.02
CA TRP A 152 0.87 1.22 18.54
C TRP A 152 2.06 0.72 19.36
N ASP A 153 2.21 -0.60 19.47
CA ASP A 153 3.24 -1.22 20.32
C ASP A 153 4.33 -1.91 19.52
N PHE A 154 3.97 -2.43 18.33
CA PHE A 154 4.87 -3.21 17.48
C PHE A 154 4.64 -2.94 15.99
N TRP A 155 5.61 -3.31 15.18
CA TRP A 155 5.52 -3.32 13.73
C TRP A 155 6.10 -4.61 13.13
N ALA A 156 5.66 -5.00 11.94
CA ALA A 156 6.25 -6.11 11.19
C ALA A 156 6.05 -5.97 9.67
N GLN A 157 6.98 -6.52 8.90
CA GLN A 157 6.74 -6.87 7.50
C GLN A 157 5.72 -8.00 7.44
N CYS A 158 4.70 -7.89 6.57
CA CYS A 158 3.75 -8.98 6.39
C CYS A 158 4.50 -10.23 5.88
N PRO A 159 4.43 -11.38 6.58
CA PRO A 159 5.24 -12.57 6.25
C PRO A 159 4.94 -13.17 4.87
N TYR A 160 3.83 -12.79 4.26
CA TYR A 160 3.35 -13.31 2.99
C TYR A 160 3.38 -12.25 1.87
N CYS A 161 3.94 -11.07 2.13
CA CYS A 161 4.11 -10.00 1.15
C CYS A 161 5.60 -9.76 0.87
N ALA A 162 5.95 -9.60 -0.40
CA ALA A 162 7.24 -9.04 -0.79
C ALA A 162 7.31 -7.55 -0.38
N ASP A 163 8.47 -7.14 0.17
CA ASP A 163 8.75 -5.74 0.47
C ASP A 163 9.18 -5.01 -0.82
N ASP A 164 8.19 -4.47 -1.53
CA ASP A 164 8.36 -3.70 -2.78
C ASP A 164 8.27 -2.18 -2.56
N THR A 165 8.32 -1.76 -1.30
CA THR A 165 8.10 -0.40 -0.83
C THR A 165 9.33 0.11 -0.07
N SER A 166 9.43 1.42 0.14
CA SER A 166 10.54 2.00 0.92
C SER A 166 10.01 2.98 1.97
N ALA A 167 10.86 3.27 2.96
CA ALA A 167 10.52 4.12 4.10
C ALA A 167 10.01 5.48 3.61
N THR A 168 8.84 5.88 4.07
CA THR A 168 8.28 7.20 3.79
C THR A 168 8.92 8.17 4.78
N VAL A 169 9.99 8.86 4.35
CA VAL A 169 10.60 9.93 5.14
C VAL A 169 9.58 11.08 5.21
N SER A 170 8.84 11.12 6.32
CA SER A 170 7.99 12.26 6.68
C SER A 170 8.90 13.40 7.16
N THR A 171 9.44 14.17 6.22
CA THR A 171 9.79 15.57 6.51
C THR A 171 8.55 16.38 6.15
N GLY A 172 7.99 17.07 7.16
CA GLY A 172 6.74 17.80 7.01
C GLY A 172 6.79 18.76 5.82
N SER A 173 5.83 18.61 4.92
CA SER A 173 5.40 19.67 4.00
C SER A 173 3.99 19.34 3.55
N THR A 174 3.04 20.05 4.14
CA THR A 174 1.68 20.26 3.66
C THR A 174 1.69 20.68 2.19
N VAL A 175 1.15 19.88 1.25
CA VAL A 175 0.54 20.32 -0.03
C VAL A 175 -0.33 19.16 -0.56
N SER A 176 -1.64 19.21 -0.37
CA SER A 176 -2.65 19.70 -1.34
C SER A 176 -2.64 18.95 -2.69
N SER A 177 -3.61 18.04 -2.82
CA SER A 177 -4.01 17.39 -4.06
C SER A 177 -4.57 18.41 -5.06
N SER A 178 -3.90 18.60 -6.18
CA SER A 178 -4.52 19.09 -7.42
C SER A 178 -3.87 18.39 -8.62
N GLY A 179 -4.69 17.90 -9.55
CA GLY A 179 -4.23 17.18 -10.73
C GLY A 179 -3.28 18.06 -11.55
N SER A 180 -1.98 17.79 -11.46
CA SER A 180 -0.97 18.64 -12.07
C SER A 180 -0.68 18.17 -13.49
N LYS A 181 -0.88 19.08 -14.45
CA LYS A 181 -0.34 18.96 -15.81
C LYS A 181 1.16 18.71 -15.73
N VAL A 182 1.69 17.92 -16.65
CA VAL A 182 3.13 17.69 -16.76
C VAL A 182 3.78 18.99 -17.24
N ASP A 183 4.81 19.44 -16.55
CA ASP A 183 5.60 20.62 -16.89
C ASP A 183 6.21 20.48 -18.30
N ALA A 184 6.45 21.60 -18.97
CA ALA A 184 7.23 21.62 -20.19
C ALA A 184 8.74 21.50 -19.89
N ALA A 185 9.49 20.82 -20.75
CA ALA A 185 10.94 20.80 -20.67
C ALA A 185 11.51 22.17 -21.07
N GLN A 186 12.54 22.63 -20.36
CA GLN A 186 13.11 23.97 -20.56
C GLN A 186 14.26 24.01 -21.55
N SER A 187 14.77 22.86 -21.98
CA SER A 187 15.93 22.76 -22.87
C SER A 187 15.85 21.54 -23.78
N LYS A 188 16.60 21.59 -24.89
CA LYS A 188 16.75 20.50 -25.84
C LYS A 188 18.22 20.32 -26.20
N ASP A 189 18.65 19.07 -26.20
CA ASP A 189 19.99 18.63 -26.58
C ASP A 189 19.83 17.31 -27.35
N SER A 190 20.03 17.35 -28.66
CA SER A 190 19.80 16.20 -29.54
C SER A 190 20.72 15.02 -29.21
N SER A 191 21.88 15.26 -28.57
CA SER A 191 22.78 14.18 -28.12
C SER A 191 22.16 13.31 -27.02
N LEU A 192 21.14 13.81 -26.31
CA LEU A 192 20.37 13.08 -25.31
C LEU A 192 19.20 12.29 -25.91
N SER A 193 18.93 12.42 -27.21
CA SER A 193 17.88 11.62 -27.83
C SER A 193 18.28 10.14 -27.87
N GLY A 194 17.35 9.25 -27.50
CA GLY A 194 17.59 7.81 -27.49
C GLY A 194 16.75 7.05 -26.46
N THR A 195 17.01 5.75 -26.40
CA THR A 195 16.42 4.85 -25.41
C THR A 195 17.37 4.73 -24.22
N TYR A 196 16.82 4.79 -23.02
CA TYR A 196 17.55 4.68 -21.78
C TYR A 196 17.02 3.51 -20.95
N THR A 197 17.91 2.83 -20.26
CA THR A 197 17.59 1.77 -19.32
C THR A 197 17.77 2.28 -17.89
N VAL A 198 16.77 2.04 -17.03
CA VAL A 198 16.83 2.39 -15.61
C VAL A 198 17.84 1.49 -14.89
N THR A 199 18.83 2.09 -14.24
CA THR A 199 19.88 1.37 -13.50
C THR A 199 19.57 1.21 -12.01
N ALA A 200 18.75 2.11 -11.46
CA ALA A 200 18.24 2.03 -10.08
C ALA A 200 17.24 0.88 -9.91
N SER A 201 17.01 0.45 -8.67
CA SER A 201 15.99 -0.57 -8.34
C SER A 201 14.59 -0.16 -8.81
N ALA A 202 14.26 1.12 -8.66
CA ALA A 202 13.12 1.79 -9.30
C ALA A 202 13.43 3.28 -9.47
N LEU A 203 12.88 3.90 -10.52
CA LEU A 203 13.05 5.32 -10.83
C LEU A 203 11.69 6.01 -11.00
N ASN A 204 11.43 7.01 -10.17
CA ASN A 204 10.19 7.79 -10.27
C ASN A 204 10.17 8.64 -11.54
N LEU A 205 9.07 8.52 -12.30
CA LEU A 205 8.67 9.43 -13.35
C LEU A 205 7.78 10.51 -12.74
N ARG A 206 8.12 11.78 -12.93
CA ARG A 206 7.48 12.92 -12.25
C ARG A 206 6.84 13.87 -13.25
N ALA A 207 5.88 14.66 -12.77
CA ALA A 207 5.21 15.69 -13.55
C ALA A 207 6.16 16.86 -13.91
N GLY A 208 7.29 17.01 -13.22
CA GLY A 208 8.28 18.06 -13.49
C GLY A 208 9.69 17.63 -13.10
N ALA A 209 10.69 18.43 -13.48
CA ALA A 209 12.07 18.21 -13.08
C ALA A 209 12.28 18.52 -11.58
N GLY A 210 12.86 17.56 -10.86
CA GLY A 210 13.16 17.69 -9.44
C GLY A 210 12.42 16.69 -8.55
N THR A 211 12.98 16.40 -7.38
CA THR A 211 12.45 15.42 -6.43
C THR A 211 11.19 15.89 -5.70
N GLY A 212 10.89 17.20 -5.69
CA GLY A 212 9.67 17.76 -5.12
C GLY A 212 8.45 17.72 -6.04
N LYS A 213 8.60 17.28 -7.30
CA LYS A 213 7.52 17.26 -8.29
C LYS A 213 6.64 16.01 -8.13
N ALA A 214 5.35 16.15 -8.45
CA ALA A 214 4.36 15.07 -8.33
C ALA A 214 4.83 13.79 -9.06
N ILE A 215 4.64 12.63 -8.45
CA ILE A 215 5.03 11.34 -9.04
C ILE A 215 3.87 10.86 -9.92
N LEU A 216 4.17 10.55 -11.18
CA LEU A 216 3.22 9.99 -12.14
C LEU A 216 3.19 8.47 -12.07
N THR A 217 4.37 7.86 -12.00
CA THR A 217 4.57 6.41 -11.87
C THR A 217 6.03 6.10 -11.48
N ALA A 218 6.34 4.84 -11.22
CA ALA A 218 7.70 4.36 -10.98
C ALA A 218 8.10 3.33 -12.06
N ILE A 219 9.30 3.47 -12.58
CA ILE A 219 9.88 2.62 -13.61
C ILE A 219 10.81 1.60 -12.93
N PRO A 220 10.58 0.28 -13.06
CA PRO A 220 11.45 -0.71 -12.42
C PRO A 220 12.85 -0.73 -13.03
N LYS A 221 13.81 -1.31 -12.30
CA LYS A 221 15.16 -1.60 -12.83
C LYS A 221 15.08 -2.35 -14.16
N GLY A 222 15.89 -1.94 -15.12
CA GLY A 222 15.86 -2.50 -16.47
C GLY A 222 14.72 -1.97 -17.34
N GLY A 223 13.78 -1.19 -16.78
CA GLY A 223 12.74 -0.52 -17.53
C GLY A 223 13.33 0.45 -18.55
N LYS A 224 12.72 0.49 -19.74
CA LYS A 224 13.16 1.32 -20.85
C LYS A 224 12.30 2.57 -20.98
N VAL A 225 12.94 3.72 -21.16
CA VAL A 225 12.30 4.99 -21.44
C VAL A 225 12.89 5.63 -22.69
N ARG A 226 12.09 6.41 -23.42
CA ARG A 226 12.53 7.11 -24.63
C ARG A 226 12.60 8.60 -24.38
N ASN A 227 13.74 9.21 -24.69
CA ASN A 227 13.95 10.66 -24.66
C ASN A 227 14.15 11.18 -26.09
N TYR A 228 13.58 12.33 -26.43
CA TYR A 228 13.73 12.97 -27.75
C TYR A 228 14.68 14.19 -27.71
N GLY A 229 15.58 14.23 -26.72
CA GLY A 229 16.54 15.32 -26.48
C GLY A 229 16.08 16.36 -25.47
N TYR A 230 14.83 16.31 -25.00
CA TYR A 230 14.28 17.31 -24.08
C TYR A 230 14.66 17.05 -22.63
N TYR A 231 15.07 18.09 -21.92
CA TYR A 231 15.43 18.01 -20.51
C TYR A 231 15.23 19.35 -19.79
N THR A 232 15.31 19.30 -18.45
CA THR A 232 15.44 20.46 -17.59
C THR A 232 16.53 20.19 -16.56
N ALA A 233 17.44 21.13 -16.34
CA ALA A 233 18.50 20.98 -15.34
C ALA A 233 18.05 21.52 -13.97
N VAL A 234 18.24 20.74 -12.91
CA VAL A 234 17.99 21.17 -11.53
C VAL A 234 19.21 20.79 -10.70
N SER A 235 19.84 21.79 -10.07
CA SER A 235 21.05 21.61 -9.25
C SER A 235 22.15 20.79 -9.95
N GLY A 236 22.43 21.09 -11.21
CA GLY A 236 23.46 20.43 -12.01
C GLY A 236 23.08 19.04 -12.56
N VAL A 237 21.91 18.50 -12.23
CA VAL A 237 21.42 17.21 -12.74
C VAL A 237 20.43 17.44 -13.87
N LYS A 238 20.65 16.81 -15.03
CA LYS A 238 19.68 16.79 -16.13
C LYS A 238 18.52 15.86 -15.76
N TRP A 239 17.31 16.38 -15.73
CA TRP A 239 16.08 15.59 -15.66
C TRP A 239 15.55 15.42 -17.07
N LEU A 240 15.58 14.19 -17.58
CA LEU A 240 15.17 13.90 -18.95
C LEU A 240 13.65 13.83 -19.03
N TYR A 241 13.08 14.47 -20.05
CA TYR A 241 11.66 14.37 -20.37
C TYR A 241 11.42 13.14 -21.24
N VAL A 242 10.81 12.10 -20.67
CA VAL A 242 10.76 10.77 -21.28
C VAL A 242 9.34 10.23 -21.40
N GLN A 243 9.16 9.36 -22.39
CA GLN A 243 8.00 8.48 -22.48
C GLN A 243 8.33 7.11 -21.88
N TYR A 244 7.39 6.60 -21.09
CA TYR A 244 7.44 5.27 -20.49
C TYR A 244 6.08 4.58 -20.65
N THR A 245 6.07 3.33 -21.12
CA THR A 245 4.85 2.54 -21.24
C THR A 245 4.88 1.41 -20.22
N ALA A 246 3.87 1.36 -19.35
CA ALA A 246 3.62 0.28 -18.41
C ALA A 246 2.28 -0.39 -18.76
N GLY A 247 2.34 -1.63 -19.26
CA GLY A 247 1.17 -2.30 -19.81
C GLY A 247 0.59 -1.53 -21.00
N SER A 248 -0.69 -1.20 -20.97
CA SER A 248 -1.39 -0.42 -22.00
C SER A 248 -1.34 1.09 -21.79
N LYS A 249 -0.69 1.57 -20.72
CA LYS A 249 -0.67 3.00 -20.37
C LYS A 249 0.71 3.62 -20.63
N THR A 250 0.74 4.66 -21.44
CA THR A 250 1.91 5.50 -21.67
C THR A 250 1.88 6.73 -20.78
N TYR A 251 2.99 6.99 -20.12
CA TYR A 251 3.25 8.15 -19.30
C TYR A 251 4.30 9.01 -19.98
N THR A 252 4.16 10.33 -19.83
CA THR A 252 5.19 11.28 -20.24
C THR A 252 5.53 12.15 -19.02
N GLY A 253 6.81 12.32 -18.73
CA GLY A 253 7.24 13.08 -17.56
C GLY A 253 8.76 13.12 -17.42
N PHE A 254 9.24 13.57 -16.26
CA PHE A 254 10.66 13.75 -15.99
C PHE A 254 11.21 12.67 -15.06
N CYS A 255 12.41 12.19 -15.35
CA CYS A 255 13.20 11.39 -14.42
C CYS A 255 14.68 11.79 -14.48
N SER A 256 15.39 11.58 -13.36
CA SER A 256 16.79 11.99 -13.22
C SER A 256 17.70 11.16 -14.12
N SER A 257 18.53 11.83 -14.93
CA SER A 257 19.52 11.16 -15.81
C SER A 257 20.56 10.36 -15.03
N LYS A 258 20.76 10.66 -13.73
CA LYS A 258 21.70 9.94 -12.85
C LYS A 258 21.42 8.44 -12.78
N TYR A 259 20.18 8.03 -12.98
CA TYR A 259 19.72 6.64 -12.88
C TYR A 259 19.35 6.03 -14.23
N LEU A 260 19.81 6.64 -15.30
CA LEU A 260 19.56 6.22 -16.66
C LEU A 260 20.89 5.91 -17.36
N LYS A 261 20.96 4.75 -18.00
CA LYS A 261 22.04 4.39 -18.91
C LYS A 261 21.51 4.44 -20.34
N LYS A 262 22.11 5.27 -21.19
CA LYS A 262 21.77 5.31 -22.63
C LYS A 262 22.17 3.97 -23.25
N ALA A 263 21.27 3.41 -24.06
CA ALA A 263 21.55 2.22 -24.87
C ALA A 263 22.56 2.55 -25.98
#